data_AF-A0A7X7L7B0-F1
#
_entry.id   AF-A0A7X7L7B0-F1
#
_cell.length_a   1.000
_cell.length_b   1.000
_cell.length_c   1.000
_cell.angle_alpha   90.00
_cell.angle_beta   90.00
_cell.angle_gamma   90.00
#
_symmetry.space_group_name_H-M   'P 1'
#
loop_
_entity.id
_entity.type
_entity.pdbx_description
1 polymer ?
#
loop_
_entity_poly.entity_id
_entity_poly.type
_entity_poly.pdbx_seq_one_letter_code
_entity_poly.pdbx_strand_id
1 'polypeptide(L)'
;MSESLPVPLLSTEKIQQLVYVIRNQQVMLDSDLAMLYQVETGALNRAVKRNKYRFPDDFCFQLTIEELTSLRCQIGISKKEDSGNTSHGGRRYTPYVFTEQGIAMLASVLRSEIAAKVNVEIMRTFVTMRRFIANNTMLFTYITEFEMKQEKYINESDKKFKQVFDYIAAHTESEQKIFYESQIFDAFSFFINLVSKATTSIILIDGYVDIDTLNIFTKKKTGVTVDIYTLPKSKLSKNDINNFNKQYPRLTVCYNTQRLFLQQQYVNKFV
;
A
#
# COMPACT_ATOMS: atom_id res chain seq x y z
N MET A 1 -47.03 -33.90 27.05
CA MET A 1 -46.46 -32.56 27.24
C MET A 1 -45.30 -32.43 26.26
N SER A 2 -45.55 -31.82 25.11
CA SER A 2 -44.55 -31.62 24.05
C SER A 2 -43.72 -30.39 24.41
N GLU A 3 -42.45 -30.65 24.73
CA GLU A 3 -41.42 -29.68 25.07
C GLU A 3 -41.16 -28.76 23.86
N SER A 4 -41.56 -27.49 23.97
CA SER A 4 -41.28 -26.49 22.94
C SER A 4 -39.81 -26.09 23.00
N LEU A 5 -39.04 -26.48 21.97
CA LEU A 5 -37.65 -26.09 21.82
C LEU A 5 -37.49 -24.56 21.94
N PRO A 6 -36.49 -24.06 22.68
CA PRO A 6 -36.27 -22.63 22.84
C PRO A 6 -35.90 -22.01 21.50
N VAL A 7 -36.70 -21.04 21.04
CA VAL A 7 -36.39 -20.22 19.86
C VAL A 7 -35.02 -19.57 20.10
N PRO A 8 -34.06 -19.64 19.17
CA PRO A 8 -32.74 -19.03 19.38
C PRO A 8 -32.92 -17.53 19.64
N LEU A 9 -32.53 -17.08 20.83
CA LEU A 9 -32.38 -15.67 21.15
C LEU A 9 -31.32 -15.11 20.19
N LEU A 10 -31.74 -14.39 19.16
CA LEU A 10 -30.84 -13.63 18.30
C LEU A 10 -30.17 -12.58 19.19
N SER A 11 -28.85 -12.61 19.32
CA SER A 11 -28.12 -11.58 20.05
C SER A 11 -28.25 -10.25 19.31
N THR A 12 -28.48 -9.16 20.03
CA THR A 12 -28.57 -7.80 19.50
C THR A 12 -27.35 -7.43 18.66
N GLU A 13 -26.16 -7.91 19.05
CA GLU A 13 -24.89 -7.77 18.32
C GLU A 13 -24.96 -8.30 16.89
N LYS A 14 -25.63 -9.44 16.65
CA LYS A 14 -25.78 -10.00 15.29
C LYS A 14 -26.66 -9.12 14.42
N ILE A 15 -27.70 -8.52 14.99
CA ILE A 15 -28.56 -7.59 14.27
C ILE A 15 -27.79 -6.31 13.93
N GLN A 16 -26.92 -5.83 14.83
CA GLN A 16 -26.12 -4.63 14.60
C GLN A 16 -25.18 -4.77 13.40
N GLN A 17 -24.57 -5.94 13.21
CA GLN A 17 -23.67 -6.21 12.08
C GLN A 17 -24.37 -6.24 10.71
N LEU A 18 -25.70 -6.33 10.69
CA LEU A 18 -26.54 -6.38 9.49
C LEU A 18 -27.17 -5.03 9.16
N VAL A 19 -26.86 -3.97 9.92
CA VAL A 19 -27.28 -2.60 9.64
C VAL A 19 -26.19 -1.89 8.84
N TYR A 20 -26.56 -1.43 7.65
CA TYR A 20 -25.67 -0.72 6.74
C TYR A 20 -26.08 0.74 6.62
N VAL A 21 -25.14 1.61 6.23
CA VAL A 21 -25.42 3.02 5.95
C VAL A 21 -25.34 3.24 4.45
N ILE A 22 -26.50 3.46 3.81
CA ILE A 22 -26.63 3.71 2.37
C ILE A 22 -27.47 4.98 2.19
N ARG A 23 -27.02 5.91 1.33
CA ARG A 23 -27.65 7.23 1.14
C ARG A 23 -27.91 7.96 2.47
N ASN A 24 -26.96 7.87 3.41
CA ASN A 24 -27.05 8.46 4.76
C ASN A 24 -28.23 7.92 5.60
N GLN A 25 -28.79 6.77 5.25
CA GLN A 25 -29.85 6.10 5.99
C GLN A 25 -29.36 4.75 6.49
N GLN A 26 -29.74 4.39 7.73
CA GLN A 26 -29.52 3.05 8.27
C GLN A 26 -30.54 2.10 7.64
N VAL A 27 -30.04 1.09 6.93
CA VAL A 27 -30.85 0.14 6.16
C VAL A 27 -30.40 -1.30 6.38
N MET A 28 -31.32 -2.25 6.20
CA MET A 28 -31.03 -3.68 6.16
C MET A 28 -31.36 -4.26 4.79
N LEU A 29 -30.56 -5.23 4.34
CA LEU A 29 -30.81 -5.94 3.08
C LEU A 29 -31.99 -6.90 3.19
N ASP A 30 -32.70 -7.07 2.09
CA ASP A 30 -33.77 -8.06 1.94
C ASP A 30 -33.30 -9.50 2.23
N SER A 31 -32.05 -9.85 1.92
CA SER A 31 -31.43 -11.14 2.24
C SER A 31 -31.32 -11.38 3.73
N ASP A 32 -30.92 -10.36 4.46
CA ASP A 32 -30.59 -10.46 5.87
C ASP A 32 -31.87 -10.47 6.69
N LEU A 33 -32.83 -9.63 6.32
CA LEU A 33 -34.18 -9.65 6.88
C LEU A 33 -34.88 -10.99 6.62
N ALA A 34 -34.78 -11.54 5.41
CA ALA A 34 -35.36 -12.83 5.09
C ALA A 34 -34.75 -13.96 5.95
N MET A 35 -33.44 -13.92 6.16
CA MET A 35 -32.74 -14.85 7.05
C MET A 35 -33.21 -14.73 8.50
N LEU A 36 -33.31 -13.50 9.02
CA LEU A 36 -33.76 -13.23 10.39
C LEU A 36 -35.22 -13.66 10.61
N TYR A 37 -36.09 -13.40 9.63
CA TYR A 37 -37.49 -13.80 9.66
C TYR A 37 -37.74 -15.27 9.31
N GLN A 38 -36.72 -16.02 8.92
CA GLN A 38 -36.81 -17.41 8.45
C GLN A 38 -37.78 -17.58 7.27
N VAL A 39 -37.73 -16.64 6.32
CA VAL A 39 -38.53 -16.66 5.09
C VAL A 39 -37.62 -16.62 3.86
N GLU A 40 -38.14 -17.03 2.71
CA GLU A 40 -37.41 -16.83 1.45
C GLU A 40 -37.38 -15.34 1.08
N THR A 41 -36.23 -14.87 0.58
CA THR A 41 -36.07 -13.49 0.05
C THR A 41 -37.11 -13.15 -1.00
N GLY A 42 -37.40 -14.10 -1.90
CA GLY A 42 -38.45 -13.96 -2.91
C GLY A 42 -39.85 -13.85 -2.30
N ALA A 43 -40.13 -14.55 -1.20
CA ALA A 43 -41.41 -14.45 -0.49
C ALA A 43 -41.58 -13.08 0.17
N LEU A 44 -40.52 -12.58 0.83
CA LEU A 44 -40.49 -11.24 1.43
C LEU A 44 -40.76 -10.16 0.37
N ASN A 45 -40.00 -10.19 -0.73
CA ASN A 45 -40.14 -9.22 -1.81
C ASN A 45 -41.50 -9.30 -2.51
N ARG A 46 -42.10 -10.51 -2.65
CA ARG A 46 -43.48 -10.67 -3.14
C ARG A 46 -44.50 -10.04 -2.18
N ALA A 47 -44.33 -10.20 -0.88
CA ALA A 47 -45.23 -9.64 0.13
C ALA A 47 -45.22 -8.11 0.13
N VAL A 48 -44.03 -7.51 -0.06
CA VAL A 48 -43.84 -6.06 -0.23
C VAL A 48 -44.49 -5.58 -1.52
N LYS A 49 -44.25 -6.25 -2.66
CA LYS A 49 -44.85 -5.89 -3.95
C LYS A 49 -46.38 -5.93 -3.94
N ARG A 50 -46.98 -6.92 -3.25
CA ARG A 50 -48.46 -7.00 -3.07
C ARG A 50 -49.02 -5.85 -2.23
N ASN A 51 -48.23 -5.29 -1.34
CA ASN A 51 -48.62 -4.21 -0.44
C ASN A 51 -47.87 -2.91 -0.74
N LYS A 52 -47.58 -2.62 -2.02
CA LYS A 52 -46.73 -1.48 -2.43
C LYS A 52 -47.20 -0.14 -1.85
N TYR A 53 -48.50 0.06 -1.64
CA TYR A 53 -49.05 1.27 -1.03
C TYR A 53 -48.57 1.53 0.41
N ARG A 54 -48.07 0.52 1.13
CA ARG A 54 -47.49 0.63 2.48
C ARG A 54 -45.98 0.88 2.50
N PHE A 55 -45.33 0.77 1.34
CA PHE A 55 -43.88 0.91 1.20
C PHE A 55 -43.59 2.04 0.21
N PRO A 56 -43.64 3.30 0.65
CA PRO A 56 -43.11 4.41 -0.12
C PRO A 56 -41.59 4.25 -0.31
N ASP A 57 -41.01 5.01 -1.23
CA ASP A 57 -39.59 4.90 -1.60
C ASP A 57 -38.64 5.16 -0.39
N ASP A 58 -39.09 5.96 0.59
CA ASP A 58 -38.35 6.21 1.84
C ASP A 58 -38.31 5.00 2.80
N PHE A 59 -39.16 3.99 2.58
CA PHE A 59 -39.29 2.82 3.44
C PHE A 59 -38.58 1.61 2.85
N CYS A 60 -38.67 1.47 1.53
CA CYS A 60 -38.07 0.38 0.79
C CYS A 60 -37.68 0.88 -0.60
N PHE A 61 -36.42 0.71 -0.96
CA PHE A 61 -35.93 1.02 -2.29
C PHE A 61 -34.94 -0.03 -2.77
N GLN A 62 -34.67 -0.02 -4.07
CA GLN A 62 -33.75 -0.96 -4.69
C GLN A 62 -32.38 -0.30 -4.87
N LEU A 63 -31.30 -1.03 -4.57
CA LEU A 63 -29.94 -0.52 -4.79
C LEU A 63 -29.62 -0.38 -6.27
N THR A 64 -28.84 0.63 -6.61
CA THR A 64 -28.17 0.74 -7.90
C THR A 64 -27.00 -0.25 -7.99
N ILE A 65 -26.51 -0.49 -9.21
CA ILE A 65 -25.35 -1.37 -9.43
C ILE A 65 -24.11 -0.80 -8.74
N GLU A 66 -23.91 0.52 -8.81
CA GLU A 66 -22.79 1.21 -8.17
C GLU A 66 -22.86 1.08 -6.64
N GLU A 67 -24.01 1.34 -6.03
CA GLU A 67 -24.21 1.18 -4.58
C GLU A 67 -23.99 -0.27 -4.13
N LEU A 68 -24.42 -1.24 -4.94
CA LEU A 68 -24.18 -2.66 -4.66
C LEU A 68 -22.69 -2.99 -4.70
N THR A 69 -21.94 -2.44 -5.66
CA THR A 69 -20.49 -2.66 -5.73
C THR A 69 -19.75 -2.04 -4.55
N SER A 70 -20.10 -0.82 -4.17
CA SER A 70 -19.56 -0.15 -2.99
C SER A 70 -19.83 -0.92 -1.71
N LEU A 71 -21.06 -1.42 -1.55
CA LEU A 71 -21.45 -2.24 -0.40
C LEU A 71 -20.64 -3.55 -0.33
N ARG A 72 -20.42 -4.23 -1.47
CA ARG A 72 -19.58 -5.44 -1.53
C ARG A 72 -18.14 -5.18 -1.13
N CYS A 73 -17.57 -4.06 -1.60
CA CYS A 73 -16.22 -3.65 -1.24
C CYS A 73 -16.10 -3.37 0.27
N GLN A 74 -17.13 -2.77 0.89
CA GLN A 74 -17.17 -2.53 2.34
C GLN A 74 -17.25 -3.82 3.16
N ILE A 75 -17.99 -4.83 2.69
CA ILE A 75 -18.17 -6.12 3.39
C ILE A 75 -16.94 -7.06 3.18
N GLY A 76 -15.93 -6.63 2.40
CA GLY A 76 -14.72 -7.42 2.16
C GLY A 76 -14.94 -8.67 1.30
N ILE A 77 -16.09 -8.78 0.63
CA ILE A 77 -16.32 -9.85 -0.33
C ILE A 77 -15.57 -9.44 -1.60
N SER A 78 -14.54 -10.21 -1.96
CA SER A 78 -13.75 -9.96 -3.17
C SER A 78 -14.68 -9.71 -4.36
N LYS A 79 -14.30 -8.76 -5.24
CA LYS A 79 -14.91 -8.68 -6.57
C LYS A 79 -14.79 -10.08 -7.15
N LYS A 80 -15.91 -10.79 -7.37
CA LYS A 80 -15.89 -11.90 -8.33
C LYS A 80 -15.50 -11.24 -9.64
N GLU A 81 -14.25 -11.43 -10.00
CA GLU A 81 -13.61 -10.86 -11.16
C GLU A 81 -14.47 -11.08 -12.40
N ASP A 82 -14.47 -10.06 -13.25
CA ASP A 82 -14.78 -10.16 -14.68
C ASP A 82 -13.77 -11.11 -15.37
N SER A 83 -13.80 -12.38 -14.99
CA SER A 83 -13.06 -13.45 -15.64
C SER A 83 -14.05 -14.25 -16.47
N GLY A 84 -13.86 -14.17 -17.79
CA GLY A 84 -14.68 -14.83 -18.78
C GLY A 84 -14.88 -16.31 -18.49
N ASN A 85 -16.07 -16.78 -18.91
CA ASN A 85 -16.55 -18.15 -18.93
C ASN A 85 -17.17 -18.70 -17.63
N THR A 86 -18.50 -18.79 -17.70
CA THR A 86 -19.39 -19.73 -16.99
C THR A 86 -19.43 -19.65 -15.46
N SER A 87 -20.25 -18.73 -14.92
CA SER A 87 -20.82 -18.88 -13.57
C SER A 87 -22.29 -18.43 -13.54
N HIS A 88 -23.20 -19.37 -13.79
CA HIS A 88 -24.64 -19.20 -13.60
C HIS A 88 -24.99 -19.20 -12.09
N GLY A 89 -24.48 -18.23 -11.32
CA GLY A 89 -24.67 -18.22 -9.86
C GLY A 89 -24.52 -16.86 -9.17
N GLY A 90 -24.47 -15.75 -9.93
CA GLY A 90 -24.54 -14.40 -9.36
C GLY A 90 -26.00 -13.98 -9.13
N ARG A 91 -26.24 -13.16 -8.10
CA ARG A 91 -27.55 -12.54 -7.87
C ARG A 91 -27.95 -11.71 -9.10
N ARG A 92 -28.92 -12.20 -9.89
CA ARG A 92 -29.37 -11.58 -11.16
C ARG A 92 -30.16 -10.27 -11.00
N TYR A 93 -30.51 -9.90 -9.77
CA TYR A 93 -31.31 -8.72 -9.47
C TYR A 93 -30.65 -7.91 -8.36
N THR A 94 -30.73 -6.59 -8.43
CA THR A 94 -30.27 -5.72 -7.34
C THR A 94 -31.18 -5.91 -6.12
N PRO A 95 -30.60 -6.01 -4.90
CA PRO A 95 -31.35 -6.22 -3.68
C PRO A 95 -32.26 -5.03 -3.36
N TYR A 96 -33.36 -5.34 -2.67
CA TYR A 96 -34.10 -4.33 -1.93
C TYR A 96 -33.44 -4.08 -0.58
N VAL A 97 -33.50 -2.83 -0.15
CA VAL A 97 -33.09 -2.40 1.19
C VAL A 97 -34.30 -1.80 1.90
N PHE A 98 -34.32 -1.97 3.22
CA PHE A 98 -35.39 -1.50 4.07
C PHE A 98 -34.83 -0.60 5.16
N THR A 99 -35.42 0.58 5.32
CA THR A 99 -35.15 1.47 6.44
C THR A 99 -35.85 0.96 7.70
N GLU A 100 -35.55 1.55 8.86
CA GLU A 100 -36.26 1.25 10.12
C GLU A 100 -37.79 1.31 9.95
N GLN A 101 -38.31 2.32 9.24
CA GLN A 101 -39.73 2.47 8.98
C GLN A 101 -40.27 1.36 8.07
N GLY A 102 -39.50 0.96 7.06
CA GLY A 102 -39.84 -0.17 6.19
C GLY A 102 -39.90 -1.48 6.95
N ILE A 103 -38.94 -1.74 7.83
CA ILE A 103 -38.90 -2.92 8.71
C ILE A 103 -40.11 -2.90 9.65
N ALA A 104 -40.44 -1.75 10.25
CA ALA A 104 -41.64 -1.61 11.07
C ALA A 104 -42.92 -1.96 10.28
N MET A 105 -42.97 -1.60 8.99
CA MET A 105 -44.07 -2.00 8.11
C MET A 105 -44.10 -3.48 7.76
N LEU A 106 -42.95 -4.16 7.69
CA LEU A 106 -42.90 -5.62 7.49
C LEU A 106 -43.62 -6.38 8.59
N ALA A 107 -43.63 -5.89 9.83
CA ALA A 107 -44.39 -6.51 10.93
C ALA A 107 -45.91 -6.52 10.70
N SER A 108 -46.44 -5.57 9.92
CA SER A 108 -47.86 -5.54 9.57
C SER A 108 -48.21 -6.50 8.43
N VAL A 109 -47.20 -6.94 7.67
CA VAL A 109 -47.35 -7.76 6.45
C VAL A 109 -47.02 -9.22 6.73
N LEU A 110 -46.00 -9.48 7.55
CA LEU A 110 -45.59 -10.82 7.96
C LEU A 110 -46.37 -11.25 9.20
N ARG A 111 -47.13 -12.34 9.07
CA ARG A 111 -48.00 -12.87 10.15
C ARG A 111 -47.38 -13.97 11.01
N SER A 112 -46.07 -14.22 10.86
CA SER A 112 -45.37 -15.27 11.62
C SER A 112 -45.01 -14.79 13.03
N GLU A 113 -45.21 -15.64 14.04
CA GLU A 113 -44.80 -15.35 15.43
C GLU A 113 -43.29 -15.11 15.54
N ILE A 114 -42.50 -15.83 14.74
CA ILE A 114 -41.05 -15.63 14.66
C ILE A 114 -40.74 -14.25 14.10
N ALA A 115 -41.43 -13.85 13.01
CA ALA A 115 -41.23 -12.54 12.40
C ALA A 115 -41.61 -11.39 13.35
N ALA A 116 -42.68 -11.55 14.13
CA ALA A 116 -43.09 -10.57 15.14
C ALA A 116 -42.03 -10.39 16.23
N LYS A 117 -41.49 -11.48 16.79
CA LYS A 117 -40.42 -11.44 17.81
C LYS A 117 -39.14 -10.79 17.28
N VAL A 118 -38.70 -11.22 16.10
CA VAL A 118 -37.51 -10.69 15.43
C VAL A 118 -37.67 -9.21 15.13
N ASN A 119 -38.85 -8.77 14.70
CA ASN A 119 -39.09 -7.36 14.43
C ASN A 119 -38.95 -6.49 15.68
N VAL A 120 -39.45 -6.96 16.83
CA VAL A 120 -39.28 -6.25 18.12
C VAL A 120 -37.80 -6.09 18.46
N GLU A 121 -36.99 -7.14 18.29
CA GLU A 121 -35.54 -7.10 18.53
C GLU A 121 -34.80 -6.17 17.56
N ILE A 122 -35.19 -6.17 16.28
CA ILE A 122 -34.65 -5.24 15.29
C ILE A 122 -34.95 -3.80 15.72
N MET A 123 -36.20 -3.47 16.04
CA MET A 123 -36.59 -2.12 16.50
C MET A 123 -35.82 -1.68 17.75
N ARG A 124 -35.66 -2.57 18.74
CA ARG A 124 -34.85 -2.29 19.94
C ARG A 124 -33.40 -1.97 19.60
N THR A 125 -32.85 -2.68 18.61
CA THR A 125 -31.48 -2.47 18.14
C THR A 125 -31.31 -1.10 17.49
N PHE A 126 -32.21 -0.72 16.58
CA PHE A 126 -32.20 0.62 15.93
C PHE A 126 -32.33 1.76 16.95
N VAL A 127 -33.22 1.63 17.93
CA VAL A 127 -33.37 2.62 19.01
C VAL A 127 -32.09 2.72 19.84
N THR A 128 -31.47 1.60 20.17
CA THR A 128 -30.20 1.56 20.93
C THR A 128 -29.06 2.22 20.16
N MET A 129 -28.94 1.95 18.85
CA MET A 129 -27.97 2.62 17.99
C MET A 129 -28.19 4.13 17.95
N ARG A 130 -29.43 4.59 17.80
CA ARG A 130 -29.74 6.03 17.77
C ARG A 130 -29.35 6.71 19.07
N ARG A 131 -29.65 6.09 20.22
CA ARG A 131 -29.23 6.59 21.54
C ARG A 131 -27.72 6.61 21.69
N PHE A 132 -27.04 5.57 21.22
CA PHE A 132 -25.57 5.50 21.24
C PHE A 132 -24.95 6.64 20.43
N ILE A 133 -25.46 6.90 19.22
CA ILE A 133 -24.98 8.00 18.38
C ILE A 133 -25.25 9.35 19.06
N ALA A 134 -26.46 9.57 19.55
CA ALA A 134 -26.84 10.83 20.20
C ALA A 134 -26.00 11.13 21.45
N ASN A 135 -25.74 10.13 22.28
CA ASN A 135 -24.95 10.28 23.51
C ASN A 135 -23.46 10.50 23.25
N ASN A 136 -22.94 9.99 22.13
CA ASN A 136 -21.51 10.07 21.78
C ASN A 136 -21.20 11.10 20.68
N THR A 137 -22.14 12.02 20.38
CA THR A 137 -21.99 13.08 19.37
C THR A 137 -20.67 13.85 19.51
N MET A 138 -20.29 14.24 20.74
CA MET A 138 -19.03 14.95 21.01
C MET A 138 -17.77 14.12 20.71
N LEU A 139 -17.83 12.79 20.90
CA LEU A 139 -16.72 11.91 20.54
C LEU A 139 -16.60 11.79 19.03
N PHE A 140 -17.73 11.68 18.31
CA PHE A 140 -17.72 11.64 16.85
C PHE A 140 -17.17 12.94 16.26
N THR A 141 -17.52 14.11 16.80
CA THR A 141 -16.93 15.38 16.34
C THR A 141 -15.42 15.40 16.57
N TYR A 142 -14.95 14.97 17.74
CA TYR A 142 -13.52 14.90 18.01
C TYR A 142 -12.78 13.96 17.06
N ILE A 143 -13.35 12.77 16.77
CA ILE A 143 -12.78 11.82 15.81
C ILE A 143 -12.67 12.47 14.43
N THR A 144 -13.73 13.14 13.95
CA THR A 144 -13.71 13.79 12.63
C THR A 144 -12.66 14.89 12.54
N GLU A 145 -12.48 15.68 13.60
CA GLU A 145 -11.42 16.69 13.66
C GLU A 145 -10.03 16.07 13.66
N PHE A 146 -9.85 14.95 14.38
CA PHE A 146 -8.59 14.23 14.43
C PHE A 146 -8.23 13.61 13.08
N GLU A 147 -9.19 13.00 12.38
CA GLU A 147 -9.02 12.49 11.01
C GLU A 147 -8.63 13.60 10.04
N MET A 148 -9.30 14.76 10.10
CA MET A 148 -8.95 15.93 9.28
C MET A 148 -7.53 16.43 9.57
N LYS A 149 -7.09 16.44 10.84
CA LYS A 149 -5.72 16.82 11.20
C LYS A 149 -4.71 15.82 10.63
N GLN A 150 -4.97 14.52 10.74
CA GLN A 150 -4.08 13.49 10.17
C GLN A 150 -3.94 13.63 8.65
N GLU A 151 -5.05 13.81 7.94
CA GLU A 151 -5.03 14.00 6.49
C GLU A 151 -4.20 15.23 6.08
N LYS A 152 -4.30 16.33 6.84
CA LYS A 152 -3.45 17.51 6.63
C LYS A 152 -1.97 17.21 6.83
N TYR A 153 -1.59 16.52 7.91
CA TYR A 153 -0.19 16.16 8.15
C TYR A 153 0.37 15.24 7.06
N ILE A 154 -0.41 14.27 6.59
CA ILE A 154 0.00 13.39 5.48
C ILE A 154 0.22 14.21 4.20
N ASN A 155 -0.74 15.06 3.84
CA ASN A 155 -0.64 15.93 2.67
C ASN A 155 0.55 16.90 2.75
N GLU A 156 0.83 17.47 3.92
CA GLU A 156 2.00 18.32 4.14
C GLU A 156 3.31 17.53 4.03
N SER A 157 3.34 16.32 4.57
CA SER A 157 4.48 15.42 4.46
C SER A 157 4.77 15.06 3.00
N ASP A 158 3.75 14.67 2.24
CA ASP A 158 3.89 14.33 0.82
C ASP A 158 4.40 15.51 -0.01
N LYS A 159 3.94 16.73 0.30
CA LYS A 159 4.47 17.95 -0.33
C LYS A 159 5.95 18.15 -0.02
N LYS A 160 6.37 17.99 1.24
CA LYS A 160 7.78 18.10 1.63
C LYS A 160 8.64 17.03 0.97
N PHE A 161 8.16 15.79 0.92
CA PHE A 161 8.85 14.70 0.22
C PHE A 161 9.01 15.01 -1.26
N LYS A 162 7.95 15.50 -1.91
CA LYS A 162 8.02 15.90 -3.32
C LYS A 162 9.08 16.98 -3.54
N GLN A 163 9.14 18.00 -2.70
CA GLN A 163 10.18 19.03 -2.77
C GLN A 163 11.60 18.45 -2.63
N VAL A 164 11.80 17.51 -1.70
CA VAL A 164 13.09 16.82 -1.51
C VAL A 164 13.45 15.99 -2.75
N PHE A 165 12.49 15.24 -3.31
CA PHE A 165 12.73 14.44 -4.51
C PHE A 165 13.01 15.29 -5.74
N ASP A 166 12.27 16.38 -5.92
CA ASP A 166 12.51 17.35 -7.00
C ASP A 166 13.92 17.95 -6.87
N TYR A 167 14.36 18.28 -5.65
CA TYR A 167 15.71 18.76 -5.38
C TYR A 167 16.79 17.72 -5.71
N ILE A 168 16.60 16.46 -5.30
CA ILE A 168 17.54 15.36 -5.59
C ILE A 168 17.63 15.12 -7.10
N ALA A 169 16.48 15.12 -7.81
CA ALA A 169 16.45 14.94 -9.26
C ALA A 169 17.21 16.06 -9.99
N ALA A 170 17.07 17.31 -9.54
CA ALA A 170 17.76 18.46 -10.12
C ALA A 170 19.27 18.51 -9.84
N HIS A 171 19.77 17.82 -8.80
CA HIS A 171 21.17 17.83 -8.38
C HIS A 171 21.87 16.47 -8.60
N THR A 172 21.56 15.79 -9.71
CA THR A 172 21.92 14.37 -9.94
C THR A 172 23.39 14.08 -10.23
N GLU A 173 24.27 15.07 -10.33
CA GLU A 173 25.71 14.85 -10.42
C GLU A 173 26.43 15.48 -9.23
N SER A 174 26.35 14.82 -8.08
CA SER A 174 27.36 15.00 -7.05
C SER A 174 28.72 14.61 -7.63
N GLU A 175 29.69 15.52 -7.59
CA GLU A 175 31.09 15.26 -8.00
C GLU A 175 31.72 14.12 -7.18
N GLN A 176 31.11 13.75 -6.05
CA GLN A 176 31.58 12.72 -5.14
C GLN A 176 30.49 11.67 -4.91
N LYS A 177 30.85 10.39 -5.10
CA LYS A 177 29.97 9.24 -4.89
C LYS A 177 30.47 8.42 -3.70
N ILE A 178 29.57 8.18 -2.73
CA ILE A 178 29.86 7.39 -1.52
C ILE A 178 29.35 5.96 -1.75
N PHE A 179 30.14 4.98 -1.31
CA PHE A 179 29.78 3.56 -1.34
C PHE A 179 29.85 2.98 0.07
N TYR A 180 28.92 2.08 0.40
CA TYR A 180 28.88 1.36 1.67
C TYR A 180 29.59 0.00 1.55
N GLU A 181 29.99 -0.63 2.67
CA GLU A 181 30.76 -1.89 2.67
C GLU A 181 30.14 -3.03 1.85
N SER A 182 28.80 -3.11 1.77
CA SER A 182 28.09 -4.14 0.98
C SER A 182 27.94 -3.82 -0.51
N GLN A 183 28.36 -2.63 -0.97
CA GLN A 183 28.23 -2.15 -2.36
C GLN A 183 29.51 -2.37 -3.18
N ILE A 184 30.18 -3.50 -2.98
CA ILE A 184 31.49 -3.79 -3.58
C ILE A 184 31.42 -3.78 -5.11
N PHE A 185 30.41 -4.44 -5.68
CA PHE A 185 30.24 -4.52 -7.14
C PHE A 185 29.88 -3.15 -7.76
N ASP A 186 29.05 -2.38 -7.08
CA ASP A 186 28.64 -1.04 -7.56
C ASP A 186 29.84 -0.07 -7.57
N ALA A 187 30.68 -0.12 -6.54
CA ALA A 187 31.92 0.64 -6.47
C ALA A 187 32.87 0.24 -7.60
N PHE A 188 33.08 -1.06 -7.80
CA PHE A 188 33.93 -1.58 -8.88
C PHE A 188 33.43 -1.17 -10.28
N SER A 189 32.14 -1.33 -10.55
CA SER A 189 31.51 -0.93 -11.81
C SER A 189 31.67 0.57 -12.07
N PHE A 190 31.51 1.39 -11.03
CA PHE A 190 31.75 2.83 -11.10
C PHE A 190 33.20 3.16 -11.47
N PHE A 191 34.18 2.54 -10.82
CA PHE A 191 35.60 2.76 -11.14
C PHE A 191 35.94 2.34 -12.57
N ILE A 192 35.42 1.21 -13.06
CA ILE A 192 35.58 0.81 -14.46
C ILE A 192 35.03 1.87 -15.42
N ASN A 193 33.82 2.36 -15.14
CA ASN A 193 33.19 3.38 -15.96
C ASN A 193 34.05 4.67 -15.98
N LEU A 194 34.52 5.10 -14.81
CA LEU A 194 35.39 6.27 -14.67
C LEU A 194 36.70 6.12 -15.48
N VAL A 195 37.38 4.98 -15.33
CA VAL A 195 38.61 4.65 -16.06
C VAL A 195 38.37 4.62 -17.57
N SER A 196 37.23 4.08 -18.01
CA SER A 196 36.89 4.02 -19.43
C SER A 196 36.62 5.40 -20.06
N LYS A 197 36.23 6.40 -19.25
CA LYS A 197 35.98 7.77 -19.71
C LYS A 197 37.28 8.53 -19.97
N ALA A 198 38.34 8.28 -19.19
CA ALA A 198 39.61 8.99 -19.29
C ALA A 198 40.22 8.95 -20.71
N THR A 199 40.71 10.10 -21.20
CA THR A 199 41.24 10.26 -22.56
C THR A 199 42.75 10.50 -22.62
N THR A 200 43.34 11.03 -21.55
CA THR A 200 44.75 11.48 -21.54
C THR A 200 45.60 10.70 -20.54
N SER A 201 45.28 10.79 -19.25
CA SER A 201 46.07 10.17 -18.17
C SER A 201 45.20 9.86 -16.95
N ILE A 202 45.57 8.83 -16.19
CA ILE A 202 44.97 8.47 -14.92
C ILE A 202 46.05 8.46 -13.86
N ILE A 203 45.80 9.13 -12.73
CA ILE A 203 46.72 9.15 -11.59
C ILE A 203 45.99 8.50 -10.41
N LEU A 204 46.53 7.40 -9.90
CA LEU A 204 46.02 6.72 -8.71
C LEU A 204 46.96 7.01 -7.53
N ILE A 205 46.41 7.53 -6.44
CA ILE A 205 47.14 7.79 -5.20
C ILE A 205 46.48 6.96 -4.11
N ASP A 206 47.07 5.79 -3.84
CA ASP A 206 46.53 4.85 -2.85
C ASP A 206 47.65 4.17 -2.06
N GLY A 207 47.49 4.13 -0.75
CA GLY A 207 48.42 3.47 0.16
C GLY A 207 48.43 1.95 0.05
N TYR A 208 47.44 1.34 -0.60
CA TYR A 208 47.36 -0.09 -0.79
C TYR A 208 46.85 -0.44 -2.19
N VAL A 209 47.76 -0.86 -3.07
CA VAL A 209 47.44 -1.30 -4.44
C VAL A 209 47.83 -2.77 -4.60
N ASP A 210 46.94 -3.54 -5.21
CA ASP A 210 47.10 -4.95 -5.52
C ASP A 210 46.70 -5.29 -6.96
N ILE A 211 46.68 -6.58 -7.30
CA ILE A 211 46.33 -7.08 -8.63
C ILE A 211 44.87 -6.76 -8.99
N ASP A 212 43.97 -6.80 -8.01
CA ASP A 212 42.56 -6.46 -8.23
C ASP A 212 42.39 -4.99 -8.61
N THR A 213 43.21 -4.12 -8.03
CA THR A 213 43.30 -2.71 -8.43
C THR A 213 43.80 -2.55 -9.87
N LEU A 214 44.77 -3.36 -10.32
CA LEU A 214 45.23 -3.36 -11.72
C LEU A 214 44.13 -3.82 -12.69
N ASN A 215 43.28 -4.76 -12.27
CA ASN A 215 42.20 -5.26 -13.12
C ASN A 215 41.23 -4.16 -13.55
N ILE A 216 41.02 -3.13 -12.72
CA ILE A 216 40.20 -1.96 -13.06
C ILE A 216 40.80 -1.21 -14.27
N PHE A 217 42.14 -1.07 -14.32
CA PHE A 217 42.83 -0.36 -15.39
C PHE A 217 42.90 -1.12 -16.72
N THR A 218 42.49 -2.39 -16.77
CA THR A 218 42.38 -3.14 -18.05
C THR A 218 41.38 -2.52 -19.02
N LYS A 219 40.42 -1.74 -18.50
CA LYS A 219 39.38 -1.05 -19.28
C LYS A 219 39.76 0.35 -19.75
N LYS A 220 41.02 0.78 -19.54
CA LYS A 220 41.51 2.07 -20.03
C LYS A 220 41.57 2.12 -21.55
N LYS A 221 41.35 3.30 -22.14
CA LYS A 221 41.51 3.50 -23.58
C LYS A 221 42.97 3.32 -24.02
N THR A 222 43.15 2.93 -25.28
CA THR A 222 44.48 2.83 -25.90
C THR A 222 45.16 4.21 -25.91
N GLY A 223 46.43 4.26 -25.50
CA GLY A 223 47.19 5.51 -25.40
C GLY A 223 47.10 6.27 -24.07
N VAL A 224 46.15 5.91 -23.18
CA VAL A 224 46.05 6.52 -21.84
C VAL A 224 47.16 6.00 -20.93
N THR A 225 47.87 6.92 -20.28
CA THR A 225 48.91 6.60 -19.28
C THR A 225 48.30 6.43 -17.89
N VAL A 226 48.82 5.48 -17.11
CA VAL A 226 48.40 5.27 -15.72
C VAL A 226 49.61 5.39 -14.81
N ASP A 227 49.58 6.37 -13.90
CA ASP A 227 50.65 6.57 -12.91
C ASP A 227 50.10 6.28 -11.51
N ILE A 228 50.66 5.29 -10.83
CA ILE A 228 50.24 4.84 -9.51
C ILE A 228 51.27 5.26 -8.47
N TYR A 229 50.84 5.98 -7.45
CA TYR A 229 51.64 6.34 -6.29
C TYR A 229 51.18 5.52 -5.08
N THR A 230 52.04 4.61 -4.61
CA THR A 230 51.70 3.71 -3.51
C THR A 230 52.82 3.56 -2.48
N LEU A 231 52.50 2.96 -1.34
CA LEU A 231 53.47 2.71 -0.27
C LEU A 231 54.32 1.47 -0.59
N PRO A 232 55.59 1.40 -0.14
CA PRO A 232 56.49 0.26 -0.40
C PRO A 232 55.99 -1.08 0.15
N LYS A 233 55.01 -1.07 1.06
CA LYS A 233 54.38 -2.27 1.63
C LYS A 233 53.25 -2.86 0.77
N SER A 234 52.96 -2.28 -0.40
CA SER A 234 51.95 -2.80 -1.32
C SER A 234 52.32 -4.21 -1.80
N LYS A 235 51.32 -5.04 -2.12
CA LYS A 235 51.52 -6.44 -2.55
C LYS A 235 51.94 -6.60 -4.01
N LEU A 236 52.22 -5.50 -4.70
CA LEU A 236 52.45 -5.49 -6.14
C LEU A 236 53.93 -5.75 -6.48
N SER A 237 54.22 -6.81 -7.24
CA SER A 237 55.59 -7.13 -7.65
C SER A 237 55.98 -6.45 -8.97
N LYS A 238 57.29 -6.31 -9.22
CA LYS A 238 57.81 -5.83 -10.52
C LYS A 238 57.37 -6.72 -11.69
N ASN A 239 57.16 -8.01 -11.45
CA ASN A 239 56.72 -8.94 -12.48
C ASN A 239 55.26 -8.69 -12.89
N ASP A 240 54.40 -8.36 -11.93
CA ASP A 240 52.99 -8.05 -12.18
C ASP A 240 52.85 -6.80 -13.04
N ILE A 241 53.65 -5.76 -12.75
CA ILE A 241 53.71 -4.52 -13.54
C ILE A 241 54.16 -4.83 -14.97
N ASN A 242 55.22 -5.62 -15.12
CA ASN A 242 55.75 -5.98 -16.44
C ASN A 242 54.74 -6.80 -17.25
N ASN A 243 54.04 -7.74 -16.60
CA ASN A 243 53.02 -8.55 -17.26
C ASN A 243 51.81 -7.72 -17.67
N PHE A 244 51.35 -6.80 -16.83
CA PHE A 244 50.30 -5.85 -17.19
C PHE A 244 50.70 -4.99 -18.38
N ASN A 245 51.90 -4.41 -18.37
CA ASN A 245 52.39 -3.53 -19.43
C ASN A 245 52.62 -4.21 -20.78
N LYS A 246 52.80 -5.55 -20.81
CA LYS A 246 52.85 -6.30 -22.08
C LYS A 246 51.53 -6.25 -22.84
N GLN A 247 50.41 -6.23 -22.12
CA GLN A 247 49.07 -6.30 -22.71
C GLN A 247 48.33 -4.95 -22.69
N TYR A 248 48.60 -4.11 -21.70
CA TYR A 248 47.90 -2.83 -21.48
C TYR A 248 48.86 -1.64 -21.22
N PRO A 249 49.79 -1.32 -22.14
CA PRO A 249 50.72 -0.19 -21.97
C PRO A 249 49.98 1.17 -21.98
N ARG A 250 50.41 2.21 -21.26
CA ARG A 250 51.57 2.35 -20.36
C ARG A 250 51.12 2.56 -18.91
N LEU A 251 51.70 1.79 -17.98
CA LEU A 251 51.50 1.88 -16.55
C LEU A 251 52.84 2.08 -15.82
N THR A 252 52.92 3.10 -14.97
CA THR A 252 54.07 3.44 -14.13
C THR A 252 53.67 3.30 -12.66
N VAL A 253 54.51 2.68 -11.84
CA VAL A 253 54.30 2.59 -10.39
C VAL A 253 55.47 3.25 -9.67
N CYS A 254 55.15 4.25 -8.86
CA CYS A 254 56.09 5.01 -8.05
C CYS A 254 55.86 4.67 -6.57
N TYR A 255 56.89 4.16 -5.90
CA TYR A 255 56.85 3.85 -4.48
C TYR A 255 57.38 5.04 -3.68
N ASN A 256 56.57 5.57 -2.75
CA ASN A 256 56.98 6.69 -1.88
C ASN A 256 56.95 6.30 -0.40
N THR A 257 58.03 6.60 0.32
CA THR A 257 58.23 6.22 1.73
C THR A 257 57.50 7.15 2.72
N GLN A 258 57.08 8.35 2.30
CA GLN A 258 56.42 9.31 3.19
C GLN A 258 54.88 9.25 3.08
N ARG A 259 54.22 8.68 4.11
CA ARG A 259 52.74 8.63 4.23
C ARG A 259 52.08 10.03 4.20
N LEU A 260 52.78 11.05 4.70
CA LEU A 260 52.34 12.46 4.68
C LEU A 260 52.20 13.04 3.26
N PHE A 261 52.97 12.55 2.29
CA PHE A 261 52.93 13.04 0.92
C PHE A 261 51.65 12.61 0.19
N LEU A 262 51.19 11.38 0.45
CA LEU A 262 49.94 10.86 -0.13
C LEU A 262 48.71 11.61 0.43
N GLN A 263 48.73 12.01 1.71
CA GLN A 263 47.65 12.79 2.32
C GLN A 263 47.63 14.27 1.87
N GLN A 264 48.78 14.88 1.59
CA GLN A 264 48.84 16.27 1.12
C GLN A 264 48.36 16.46 -0.33
N GLN A 265 48.46 15.43 -1.20
CA GLN A 265 47.95 15.54 -2.57
C GLN A 265 46.41 15.54 -2.66
N TYR A 266 45.70 14.91 -1.72
CA TYR A 266 44.24 15.01 -1.62
C TYR A 266 43.76 16.42 -1.29
N VAL A 267 44.61 17.26 -0.68
CA VAL A 267 44.27 18.63 -0.28
C VAL A 267 44.53 19.63 -1.41
N ASN A 268 45.45 19.35 -2.34
CA ASN A 268 45.96 20.33 -3.30
C ASN A 268 45.51 20.14 -4.77
N LYS A 269 44.60 19.22 -5.06
CA LYS A 269 44.04 19.00 -6.42
C LYS A 269 42.53 18.77 -6.40
N PHE A 270 41.80 19.78 -5.94
CA PHE A 270 40.38 19.96 -6.27
C PHE A 270 40.21 21.39 -6.80
N VAL A 271 40.57 21.59 -8.07
CA VAL A 271 40.07 22.64 -8.98
C VAL A 271 39.90 21.99 -10.34
#